data_AF-A0A101VM17-F1
#
_entry.id   AF-A0A101VM17-F1
#
_cell.length_a   1.000
_cell.length_b   1.000
_cell.length_c   1.000
_cell.angle_alpha   90.00
_cell.angle_beta   90.00
_cell.angle_gamma   90.00
#
_symmetry.space_group_name_H-M   'P 1'
#
loop_
_entity.id
_entity.type
_entity.pdbx_description
1 polymer ?
#
loop_
_entity_poly.entity_id
_entity_poly.type
_entity_poly.pdbx_seq_one_letter_code
_entity_poly.pdbx_strand_id
1 'polypeptide(L)'
;MASIHAWKKVGKKTCFTDHTHTGTSSGQKSEKAAVAAAVKDWQEFTAFEYGTDWAYFKNAQGSGKSCTRETSGWSCTVEAMPCNRR
;
A
#
# COMPACT_ATOMS: atom_id res chain seq x y z
N MET A 1 -5.98 -5.65 17.58
CA MET A 1 -4.74 -6.28 18.06
C MET A 1 -3.62 -5.88 17.12
N ALA A 2 -2.78 -4.90 17.51
CA ALA A 2 -1.55 -4.57 16.79
C ALA A 2 -0.41 -5.35 17.45
N SER A 3 -0.23 -6.60 17.04
CA SER A 3 0.81 -7.47 17.59
C SER A 3 2.14 -7.15 16.92
N ILE A 4 3.05 -6.53 17.68
CA ILE A 4 4.51 -6.49 17.54
C ILE A 4 4.99 -6.49 16.09
N HIS A 5 5.20 -5.31 15.53
CA HIS A 5 5.78 -5.14 14.20
C HIS A 5 7.27 -5.50 14.20
N ALA A 6 7.59 -6.74 13.84
CA ALA A 6 8.95 -7.13 13.57
C ALA A 6 9.41 -6.48 12.26
N TRP A 7 10.62 -5.93 12.29
CA TRP A 7 11.23 -5.26 11.16
C TRP A 7 12.55 -5.94 10.81
N LYS A 8 12.85 -6.04 9.51
CA LYS A 8 14.14 -6.51 9.02
C LYS A 8 14.74 -5.53 8.03
N LYS A 9 16.07 -5.49 7.98
CA LYS A 9 16.78 -4.77 6.91
C LYS A 9 16.69 -5.55 5.61
N VAL A 10 16.22 -4.88 4.55
CA VAL A 10 16.16 -5.36 3.18
C VAL A 10 16.93 -4.37 2.31
N GLY A 11 18.20 -4.66 2.05
CA GLY A 11 19.11 -3.73 1.38
C GLY A 11 19.24 -2.41 2.13
N LYS A 12 18.93 -1.28 1.48
CA LYS A 12 18.96 0.07 2.06
C LYS A 12 17.63 0.48 2.72
N LYS A 13 16.78 -0.47 3.07
CA LYS A 13 15.46 -0.23 3.66
C LYS A 13 15.29 -1.06 4.92
N THR A 14 14.47 -0.59 5.83
CA THR A 14 13.88 -1.35 6.92
C THR A 14 12.44 -1.66 6.51
N CYS A 15 12.04 -2.93 6.51
CA CYS A 15 10.71 -3.38 6.12
C CYS A 15 10.07 -4.15 7.26
N PHE A 16 8.75 -4.06 7.37
CA PHE A 16 7.97 -4.96 8.23
C PHE A 16 8.13 -6.40 7.74
N THR A 17 7.87 -7.40 8.59
CA THR A 17 7.98 -8.82 8.20
C THR A 17 6.69 -9.60 8.32
N ASP A 18 5.70 -9.06 9.01
CA ASP A 18 4.62 -9.88 9.55
C ASP A 18 3.35 -9.80 8.70
N HIS A 19 3.09 -8.65 8.07
CA HIS A 19 1.88 -8.42 7.30
C HIS A 19 2.05 -7.42 6.16
N THR A 20 1.10 -7.47 5.22
CA THR A 20 0.90 -6.46 4.17
C THR A 20 -0.27 -5.57 4.54
N HIS A 21 -0.25 -4.34 4.04
CA HIS A 21 -1.41 -3.46 4.03
C HIS A 21 -2.08 -3.54 2.67
N THR A 22 -3.41 -3.36 2.67
CA THR A 22 -4.23 -3.31 1.47
C THR A 22 -4.84 -1.93 1.33
N GLY A 23 -4.80 -1.37 0.13
CA GLY A 23 -5.54 -0.17 -0.24
C GLY A 23 -6.45 -0.45 -1.41
N THR A 24 -7.62 0.19 -1.43
CA THR A 24 -8.66 -0.08 -2.43
C THR A 24 -9.21 1.19 -3.05
N SER A 25 -9.78 1.05 -4.24
CA SER A 25 -10.49 2.10 -4.95
C SER A 25 -11.60 1.52 -5.78
N SER A 26 -12.64 2.32 -6.03
CA SER A 26 -13.75 1.96 -6.91
C SER A 26 -14.27 3.16 -7.69
N GLY A 27 -14.98 2.88 -8.79
CA GLY A 27 -15.70 3.88 -9.59
C GLY A 27 -14.82 4.92 -10.28
N GLN A 28 -13.52 4.66 -10.45
CA GLN A 28 -12.62 5.65 -11.04
C GLN A 28 -12.74 5.69 -12.57
N LYS A 29 -12.54 6.87 -13.15
CA LYS A 29 -12.72 7.09 -14.60
C LYS A 29 -11.71 6.35 -15.49
N SER A 30 -10.60 5.90 -14.92
CA SER A 30 -9.57 5.12 -15.62
C SER A 30 -8.82 4.20 -14.65
N GLU A 31 -8.19 3.15 -15.17
CA GLU A 31 -7.34 2.25 -14.39
C GLU A 31 -6.23 3.01 -13.65
N LYS A 32 -5.61 3.99 -14.32
CA LYS A 32 -4.57 4.83 -13.71
C LYS A 32 -5.09 5.62 -12.51
N ALA A 33 -6.31 6.17 -12.60
CA ALA A 33 -6.94 6.88 -11.49
C ALA A 33 -7.31 5.92 -10.35
N ALA A 34 -7.79 4.72 -10.65
CA ALA A 34 -8.03 3.65 -9.69
C ALA A 34 -6.76 3.27 -8.93
N VAL A 35 -5.68 2.94 -9.64
CA VAL A 35 -4.39 2.62 -8.99
C VAL A 35 -3.92 3.76 -8.09
N ALA A 36 -3.99 5.02 -8.56
CA ALA A 36 -3.56 6.16 -7.77
C ALA A 36 -4.39 6.33 -6.49
N ALA A 37 -5.72 6.14 -6.58
CA ALA A 37 -6.61 6.21 -5.43
C ALA A 37 -6.37 5.06 -4.44
N ALA A 38 -6.18 3.83 -4.92
CA ALA A 38 -5.88 2.67 -4.08
C ALA A 38 -4.52 2.80 -3.37
N VAL A 39 -3.51 3.33 -4.07
CA VAL A 39 -2.22 3.67 -3.46
C VAL A 39 -2.42 4.73 -2.39
N LYS A 40 -3.18 5.81 -2.64
CA LYS A 40 -3.46 6.84 -1.65
C LYS A 40 -4.12 6.27 -0.39
N ASP A 41 -5.13 5.41 -0.55
CA ASP A 41 -5.81 4.72 0.54
C ASP A 41 -4.82 3.88 1.39
N TRP A 42 -3.97 3.08 0.73
CA TRP A 42 -2.88 2.35 1.39
C TRP A 42 -1.94 3.26 2.18
N GLN A 43 -1.55 4.40 1.59
CA GLN A 43 -0.63 5.34 2.21
C GLN A 43 -1.26 6.04 3.41
N GLU A 44 -2.54 6.40 3.34
CA GLU A 44 -3.26 7.03 4.44
C GLU A 44 -3.39 6.08 5.63
N PHE A 45 -3.77 4.82 5.39
CA PHE A 45 -3.82 3.80 6.44
C PHE A 45 -2.43 3.52 7.05
N THR A 46 -1.41 3.37 6.22
CA THR A 46 -0.04 3.11 6.69
C THR A 46 0.54 4.29 7.46
N ALA A 47 0.24 5.53 7.05
CA ALA A 47 0.66 6.73 7.75
C ALA A 47 -0.03 6.87 9.12
N PHE A 48 -1.31 6.48 9.19
CA PHE A 48 -2.06 6.45 10.44
C PHE A 48 -1.44 5.46 11.45
N GLU A 49 -1.05 4.26 11.00
CA GLU A 49 -0.50 3.25 11.91
C GLU A 49 0.98 3.48 12.28
N TYR A 50 1.83 3.85 11.31
CA TYR A 50 3.29 3.82 11.48
C TYR A 50 3.97 5.17 11.23
N GLY A 51 3.22 6.19 10.82
CA GLY A 51 3.74 7.49 10.43
C GLY A 51 4.15 7.57 8.96
N THR A 52 4.29 8.81 8.47
CA THR A 52 4.47 9.11 7.04
C THR A 52 5.76 8.53 6.44
N ASP A 53 6.78 8.25 7.26
CA ASP A 53 8.05 7.69 6.79
C ASP A 53 7.92 6.26 6.24
N TRP A 54 6.92 5.52 6.70
CA TRP A 54 6.62 4.15 6.26
C TRP A 54 5.55 4.11 5.16
N ALA A 55 4.82 5.21 4.97
CA ALA A 55 3.68 5.34 4.08
C ALA A 55 4.06 5.69 2.63
N TYR A 56 5.32 5.50 2.23
CA TYR A 56 5.72 5.71 0.84
C TYR A 56 5.59 4.40 0.06
N PHE A 57 4.53 4.26 -0.74
CA PHE A 57 4.27 3.05 -1.53
C PHE A 57 5.47 2.67 -2.44
N LYS A 58 6.19 3.66 -2.98
CA LYS A 58 7.43 3.45 -3.75
C LYS A 58 8.56 2.75 -2.98
N ASN A 59 8.53 2.80 -1.65
CA ASN A 59 9.50 2.16 -0.79
C ASN A 59 9.03 0.75 -0.39
N ALA A 60 7.74 0.47 -0.45
CA ALA A 60 7.15 -0.81 -0.04
C ALA A 60 7.74 -2.00 -0.81
N GLN A 61 7.62 -3.19 -0.22
CA GLN A 61 8.14 -4.45 -0.75
C GLN A 61 6.98 -5.39 -1.09
N GLY A 62 7.18 -6.26 -2.09
CA GLY A 62 6.19 -7.26 -2.46
C GLY A 62 4.87 -6.65 -2.98
N SER A 63 4.94 -5.50 -3.65
CA SER A 63 3.76 -4.78 -4.09
C SER A 63 2.97 -5.56 -5.15
N GLY A 64 1.73 -5.91 -4.83
CA GLY A 64 0.74 -6.47 -5.74
C GLY A 64 -0.27 -5.41 -6.17
N LYS A 65 -0.80 -5.54 -7.39
CA LYS A 65 -1.94 -4.75 -7.87
C LYS A 65 -2.91 -5.65 -8.63
N SER A 66 -4.20 -5.48 -8.36
CA SER A 66 -5.28 -6.10 -9.11
C SER A 66 -6.26 -5.01 -9.50
N CYS A 67 -6.62 -4.95 -10.77
CA CYS A 67 -7.54 -3.96 -11.29
C CYS A 67 -8.64 -4.65 -12.09
N THR A 68 -9.87 -4.19 -11.93
CA THR A 68 -11.03 -4.72 -12.63
C THR A 68 -11.82 -3.56 -13.22
N ARG A 69 -12.23 -3.72 -14.48
CA ARG A 69 -13.14 -2.80 -15.15
C ARG A 69 -14.56 -3.21 -14.82
N GLU A 70 -15.28 -2.31 -14.19
CA GLU A 70 -16.70 -2.43 -13.86
C GLU A 70 -17.55 -1.53 -14.78
N THR A 71 -18.86 -1.72 -14.77
CA THR A 71 -19.79 -0.83 -15.48
C THR A 71 -19.72 0.61 -14.96
N SER A 72 -19.40 0.80 -13.67
CA SER A 72 -19.29 2.08 -12.97
C SER A 72 -17.93 2.77 -13.15
N GLY A 73 -16.94 2.11 -13.75
CA GLY A 73 -15.58 2.63 -13.88
C GLY A 73 -14.52 1.56 -13.61
N TRP A 74 -13.40 1.97 -13.04
CA TRP A 74 -12.30 1.09 -12.65
C TRP A 74 -12.21 0.99 -11.14
N SER A 75 -12.00 -0.23 -10.67
CA SER A 75 -11.69 -0.54 -9.29
C SER A 75 -10.32 -1.21 -9.24
N CYS A 76 -9.51 -0.83 -8.28
CA CYS A 76 -8.20 -1.44 -8.08
C CYS A 76 -7.95 -1.67 -6.59
N THR A 77 -7.29 -2.79 -6.32
CA THR A 77 -6.74 -3.16 -5.03
C THR A 77 -5.23 -3.20 -5.15
N VAL A 78 -4.53 -2.62 -4.18
CA VAL A 78 -3.08 -2.73 -4.04
C VAL A 78 -2.78 -3.35 -2.69
N GLU A 79 -1.76 -4.20 -2.66
CA GLU A 79 -1.23 -4.76 -1.42
C GLU A 79 0.28 -4.54 -1.40
N ALA A 80 0.82 -4.17 -0.24
CA ALA A 80 2.26 -4.04 -0.10
C ALA A 80 2.69 -4.06 1.37
N MET A 81 3.92 -4.49 1.60
CA MET A 81 4.57 -4.48 2.90
C MET A 81 5.23 -3.11 3.16
N PRO A 82 4.89 -2.39 4.24
CA PRO A 82 5.49 -1.10 4.54
C PRO A 82 7.01 -1.18 4.72
N CYS A 83 7.73 -0.23 4.13
CA CYS A 83 9.17 -0.11 4.27
C CYS A 83 9.59 1.35 4.32
N ASN A 84 10.67 1.59 5.05
CA ASN A 84 11.30 2.89 5.23
C ASN A 84 12.78 2.84 4.82
N ARG A 85 13.33 3.95 4.33
CA ARG A 85 14.74 4.09 3.95
C ARG A 85 15.61 4.75 5.03
N ARG A 86 15.01 5.21 6.13
CA ARG A 86 15.73 5.75 7.28
C ARG A 86 16.50 4.66 8.03
#